data_AF-A0A165KAA4-F1
#
_entry.id   AF-A0A165KAA4-F1
#
_cell.length_a   1.000
_cell.length_b   1.000
_cell.length_c   1.000
_cell.angle_alpha   90.00
_cell.angle_beta   90.00
_cell.angle_gamma   90.00
#
_symmetry.space_group_name_H-M   'P 1'
#
loop_
_entity.id
_entity.type
_entity.pdbx_description
1 polymer ?
#
loop_
_entity_poly.entity_id
_entity_poly.type
_entity_poly.pdbx_seq_one_letter_code
_entity_poly.pdbx_strand_id
1 'polypeptide(L)'
;MGITPIDQDVHVNYNDPNVLYLPPTYWNDNVSGGNTGIKVSYDITAHLLFNFTGSHIWYYGDLYPDHGKCSFAIDDNTPAVFTTFSPGFLPVRLLWEQDVTPGPHVLKITNLEDRKAATVASLM
;
A
#
# COMPACT_ATOMS: atom_id res chain seq x y z
N MET A 1 -9.44 17.89 0.27
CA MET A 1 -8.40 18.60 -0.51
C MET A 1 -7.13 17.91 -0.07
N GLY A 2 -6.58 17.01 -0.89
CA GLY A 2 -5.42 16.19 -0.49
C GLY A 2 -4.24 17.09 -0.15
N ILE A 3 -3.48 16.73 0.87
CA ILE A 3 -2.21 17.38 1.15
C ILE A 3 -1.16 16.77 0.22
N THR A 4 -0.42 17.62 -0.49
CA THR A 4 0.68 17.13 -1.32
C THR A 4 1.87 16.84 -0.41
N PRO A 5 2.55 15.70 -0.58
CA PRO A 5 3.77 15.43 0.18
C PRO A 5 4.83 16.53 -0.05
N ILE A 6 5.56 16.85 1.00
CA ILE A 6 6.66 17.82 1.03
C ILE A 6 7.98 17.12 1.38
N ASP A 7 9.11 17.80 1.18
CA ASP A 7 10.45 17.25 1.44
C ASP A 7 10.70 16.80 2.90
N GLN A 8 9.83 17.18 3.83
CA GLN A 8 9.90 16.78 5.24
C GLN A 8 9.16 15.47 5.54
N ASP A 9 8.32 14.99 4.63
CA ASP A 9 7.60 13.73 4.82
C ASP A 9 8.54 12.53 4.62
N VAL A 10 8.32 11.48 5.41
CA VAL A 10 9.23 10.34 5.46
C VAL A 10 8.88 9.35 4.36
N HIS A 11 9.72 9.27 3.33
CA HIS A 11 9.55 8.25 2.29
C HIS A 11 9.96 6.86 2.77
N VAL A 12 9.05 5.90 2.72
CA VAL A 12 9.28 4.49 3.08
C VAL A 12 9.07 3.62 1.85
N ASN A 13 10.16 3.04 1.34
CA ASN A 13 10.12 2.16 0.17
C ASN A 13 9.52 0.79 0.50
N TYR A 14 8.99 0.09 -0.51
CA TYR A 14 8.42 -1.26 -0.34
C TYR A 14 9.37 -2.28 0.30
N ASN A 15 10.69 -2.10 0.17
CA ASN A 15 11.70 -2.99 0.73
C ASN A 15 12.28 -2.50 2.08
N ASP A 16 11.70 -1.44 2.66
CA ASP A 16 12.11 -0.95 3.97
C ASP A 16 11.81 -2.00 5.05
N PRO A 17 12.77 -2.29 5.96
CA PRO A 17 12.60 -3.31 7.00
C PRO A 17 11.50 -2.98 8.01
N ASN A 18 11.00 -1.74 8.08
CA ASN A 18 9.90 -1.35 8.94
C ASN A 18 8.52 -1.71 8.37
N VAL A 19 8.44 -2.17 7.12
CA VAL A 19 7.20 -2.69 6.53
C VAL A 19 7.15 -4.20 6.71
N LEU A 20 6.22 -4.65 7.55
CA LEU A 20 6.06 -6.06 7.88
C LEU A 20 5.03 -6.73 6.97
N TYR A 21 5.50 -7.61 6.09
CA TYR A 21 4.67 -8.38 5.16
C TYR A 21 4.32 -9.76 5.71
N LEU A 22 3.03 -10.08 5.82
CA LEU A 22 2.53 -11.31 6.45
C LEU A 22 1.47 -12.02 5.60
N PRO A 23 1.52 -13.36 5.50
CA PRO A 23 2.69 -14.21 5.68
C PRO A 23 3.79 -13.85 4.67
N PRO A 24 5.09 -13.80 5.05
CA PRO A 24 6.16 -13.39 4.14
C PRO A 24 6.25 -14.22 2.85
N THR A 25 5.84 -15.49 2.91
CA THR A 25 5.85 -16.42 1.76
C THR A 25 4.90 -16.03 0.63
N TYR A 26 3.93 -15.16 0.88
CA TYR A 26 2.99 -14.69 -0.13
C TYR A 26 3.37 -13.35 -0.74
N TRP A 27 4.49 -12.78 -0.33
CA TRP A 27 4.97 -11.49 -0.81
C TRP A 27 6.27 -11.65 -1.58
N ASN A 28 6.29 -11.16 -2.82
CA ASN A 28 7.46 -11.22 -3.69
C ASN A 28 7.88 -9.81 -4.08
N ASP A 29 9.18 -9.62 -4.27
CA ASP A 29 9.69 -8.41 -4.91
C ASP A 29 9.45 -8.51 -6.42
N ASN A 30 9.02 -7.42 -7.02
CA ASN A 30 8.77 -7.33 -8.46
C ASN A 30 9.05 -5.91 -8.95
N VAL A 31 8.83 -5.66 -10.24
CA VAL A 31 9.07 -4.37 -10.87
C VAL A 31 7.85 -3.96 -11.69
N SER A 32 7.18 -2.91 -11.25
CA SER A 32 6.08 -2.28 -11.98
C SER A 32 6.60 -1.56 -13.22
N GLY A 33 5.97 -1.81 -14.37
CA GLY A 33 6.31 -1.18 -15.64
C GLY A 33 7.76 -1.34 -16.10
N GLY A 34 8.50 -2.30 -15.53
CA GLY A 34 9.92 -2.54 -15.81
C GLY A 34 10.92 -1.58 -15.16
N ASN A 35 10.48 -0.58 -14.38
CA ASN A 35 11.38 0.43 -13.82
C ASN A 35 11.22 0.70 -12.31
N THR A 36 10.05 0.43 -11.71
CA THR A 36 9.79 0.79 -10.31
C THR A 36 9.63 -0.45 -9.45
N GLY A 37 10.49 -0.62 -8.45
CA GLY A 37 10.39 -1.74 -7.52
C GLY A 37 9.08 -1.71 -6.72
N ILE A 38 8.48 -2.88 -6.53
CA ILE A 38 7.25 -3.07 -5.77
C ILE A 38 7.31 -4.37 -4.96
N LYS A 39 6.54 -4.45 -3.87
CA LYS A 39 6.13 -5.71 -3.26
C LYS A 39 4.79 -6.12 -3.87
N VAL A 40 4.58 -7.40 -4.15
CA VAL A 40 3.31 -7.91 -4.68
C VAL A 40 2.88 -9.19 -3.96
N SER A 41 1.58 -9.31 -3.72
CA SER A 41 0.92 -10.54 -3.33
C SER A 41 -0.31 -10.82 -4.20
N TYR A 42 -0.65 -12.10 -4.35
CA TYR A 42 -1.86 -12.58 -5.01
C TYR A 42 -2.77 -13.37 -4.05
N ASP A 43 -2.40 -13.48 -2.77
CA ASP A 43 -3.12 -14.28 -1.79
C ASP A 43 -4.10 -13.42 -0.99
N ILE A 44 -5.33 -13.90 -0.80
CA ILE A 44 -6.41 -13.18 -0.08
C ILE A 44 -6.15 -12.97 1.42
N THR A 45 -5.20 -13.69 2.00
CA THR A 45 -4.84 -13.55 3.42
C THR A 45 -3.63 -12.64 3.64
N ALA A 46 -2.94 -12.30 2.56
CA ALA A 46 -1.74 -11.47 2.60
C ALA A 46 -2.09 -10.05 3.03
N HIS A 47 -1.35 -9.56 4.03
CA HIS A 47 -1.44 -8.21 4.51
C HIS A 47 -0.05 -7.67 4.86
N LEU A 48 0.04 -6.35 4.98
CA LEU A 48 1.19 -5.68 5.56
C LEU A 48 0.79 -4.88 6.78
N LEU A 49 1.75 -4.67 7.67
CA LEU A 49 1.66 -3.77 8.81
C LEU A 49 2.78 -2.74 8.70
N PHE A 50 2.44 -1.48 8.95
CA PHE A 50 3.39 -0.38 8.99
C PHE A 50 3.08 0.53 10.17
N ASN A 51 4.04 0.67 11.08
CA ASN A 51 3.95 1.59 12.20
C ASN A 51 4.51 2.95 11.76
N PHE A 52 3.74 4.02 11.97
CA PHE A 52 4.18 5.37 11.66
C PHE A 52 3.87 6.34 12.80
N THR A 53 4.55 7.48 12.82
CA THR A 53 4.24 8.58 13.73
C THR A 53 4.10 9.84 12.89
N GLY A 54 2.90 10.40 12.86
CA GLY A 54 2.58 11.49 11.96
C GLY A 54 1.15 11.94 12.11
N SER A 55 0.69 12.73 11.14
CA SER A 55 -0.70 13.22 11.06
C SER A 55 -1.35 12.94 9.70
N HIS A 56 -0.63 12.24 8.82
CA HIS A 56 -1.10 11.84 7.51
C HIS A 56 -0.32 10.61 7.03
N ILE A 57 -0.89 9.88 6.09
CA ILE A 57 -0.19 8.81 5.37
C ILE A 57 -0.64 8.76 3.91
N TRP A 58 0.30 8.50 3.01
CA TRP A 58 0.08 8.27 1.59
C TRP A 58 0.49 6.86 1.21
N TYR A 59 -0.25 6.25 0.29
CA TYR A 59 0.04 4.93 -0.26
C TYR A 59 0.17 4.99 -1.78
N TYR A 60 1.32 4.49 -2.25
CA TYR A 60 1.68 4.45 -3.65
C TYR A 60 1.70 3.01 -4.17
N GLY A 61 1.04 2.81 -5.31
CA GLY A 61 0.98 1.54 -6.03
C GLY A 61 0.63 1.78 -7.49
N ASP A 62 0.68 0.73 -8.29
CA ASP A 62 0.27 0.71 -9.68
C ASP A 62 -1.14 0.12 -9.85
N LEU A 63 -1.72 0.28 -11.04
CA LEU A 63 -2.96 -0.38 -11.41
C LEU A 63 -2.77 -1.22 -12.67
N TYR A 64 -3.33 -2.42 -12.66
CA TYR A 64 -3.24 -3.35 -13.79
C TYR A 64 -4.46 -4.29 -13.86
N PRO A 65 -4.78 -4.93 -14.99
CA PRO A 65 -5.98 -5.78 -15.13
C PRO A 65 -6.01 -7.03 -14.25
N ASP A 66 -4.87 -7.50 -13.75
CA ASP A 66 -4.78 -8.64 -12.83
C ASP A 66 -4.89 -8.23 -11.34
N HIS A 67 -5.03 -6.93 -11.04
CA HIS A 67 -5.18 -6.43 -9.68
C HIS A 67 -6.60 -6.62 -9.13
N GLY A 68 -6.72 -6.61 -7.80
CA GLY A 68 -7.96 -6.83 -7.06
C GLY A 68 -8.36 -5.66 -6.17
N LYS A 69 -9.09 -5.98 -5.11
CA LYS A 69 -9.40 -5.04 -4.01
C LYS A 69 -8.44 -5.25 -2.85
N CYS A 70 -8.15 -4.14 -2.17
CA CYS A 70 -7.47 -4.14 -0.88
C CYS A 70 -8.24 -3.29 0.13
N SER A 71 -8.09 -3.60 1.41
CA SER A 71 -8.58 -2.76 2.50
C SER A 71 -7.44 -2.02 3.18
N PHE A 72 -7.71 -0.78 3.61
CA PHE A 72 -6.82 0.07 4.40
C PHE A 72 -7.48 0.32 5.74
N ALA A 73 -6.83 -0.08 6.83
CA ALA A 73 -7.27 0.21 8.19
C ALA A 73 -6.13 0.88 8.95
N ILE A 74 -6.42 1.99 9.62
CA ILE A 74 -5.48 2.62 10.56
C ILE A 74 -6.02 2.38 11.97
N ASP A 75 -5.20 1.80 12.83
CA ASP A 75 -5.56 1.36 14.18
C ASP A 75 -6.80 0.45 14.16
N ASP A 76 -7.76 0.67 15.07
CA ASP A 76 -9.02 -0.09 15.17
C ASP A 76 -10.17 0.54 14.34
N ASN A 77 -9.86 1.45 13.41
CA ASN A 77 -10.89 2.10 12.60
C ASN A 77 -11.48 1.16 11.53
N THR A 78 -12.69 1.49 11.08
CA THR A 78 -13.35 0.75 10.00
C THR A 78 -12.50 0.81 8.72
N PRO A 79 -12.19 -0.33 8.07
CA PRO A 79 -11.36 -0.32 6.88
C PRO A 79 -12.03 0.37 5.68
N ALA A 80 -11.29 1.19 4.96
CA ALA A 80 -11.66 1.66 3.63
C ALA A 80 -11.30 0.59 2.60
N VAL A 81 -12.19 0.31 1.64
CA VAL A 81 -11.92 -0.64 0.55
C VAL A 81 -11.68 0.11 -0.75
N PHE A 82 -10.60 -0.23 -1.44
CA PHE A 82 -10.21 0.36 -2.70
C PHE A 82 -9.90 -0.75 -3.71
N THR A 83 -10.09 -0.48 -5.00
CA THR A 83 -9.69 -1.39 -6.08
C THR A 83 -8.49 -0.82 -6.82
N THR A 84 -7.46 -1.64 -7.00
CA THR A 84 -6.28 -1.28 -7.80
C THR A 84 -6.38 -1.83 -9.23
N PHE A 85 -7.58 -2.26 -9.65
CA PHE A 85 -7.86 -2.68 -11.01
C PHE A 85 -7.91 -1.50 -11.99
N SER A 86 -7.31 -1.69 -13.16
CA SER A 86 -7.48 -0.80 -14.32
C SER A 86 -7.50 -1.64 -15.60
N PRO A 87 -8.30 -1.31 -16.64
CA PRO A 87 -8.29 -2.02 -17.92
C PRO A 87 -6.94 -1.99 -18.67
N GLY A 88 -6.06 -1.08 -18.31
CA GLY A 88 -4.69 -1.00 -18.81
C GLY A 88 -3.71 -0.61 -17.72
N PHE A 89 -2.42 -0.80 -17.99
CA PHE A 89 -1.36 -0.43 -17.05
C PHE A 89 -1.37 1.08 -16.76
N LEU A 90 -1.39 1.40 -15.47
CA LEU A 90 -1.11 2.73 -14.95
C LEU A 90 0.09 2.61 -14.01
N PRO A 91 1.16 3.39 -14.23
CA PRO A 91 2.37 3.30 -13.42
C PRO A 91 2.09 3.71 -11.97
N VAL A 92 3.07 3.39 -11.11
CA VAL A 92 3.05 3.75 -9.68
C VAL A 92 2.67 5.21 -9.49
N ARG A 93 1.65 5.43 -8.65
CA ARG A 93 1.09 6.74 -8.34
C ARG A 93 0.41 6.70 -6.98
N LEU A 94 0.01 7.87 -6.47
CA LEU A 94 -0.80 7.95 -5.26
C LEU A 94 -2.17 7.29 -5.53
N LEU A 95 -2.51 6.28 -4.74
CA LEU A 95 -3.79 5.56 -4.85
C LEU A 95 -4.71 5.81 -3.67
N TRP A 96 -4.14 6.04 -2.50
CA TRP A 96 -4.88 6.25 -1.27
C TRP A 96 -4.09 7.13 -0.30
N GLU A 97 -4.79 7.94 0.47
CA GLU A 97 -4.23 8.82 1.49
C GLU A 97 -5.25 9.02 2.62
N GLN A 98 -4.79 9.34 3.82
CA GLN A 98 -5.68 9.62 4.95
C GLN A 98 -5.02 10.52 6.01
N ASP A 99 -5.75 11.55 6.45
CA ASP A 99 -5.43 12.33 7.65
C ASP A 99 -5.70 11.52 8.93
N VAL A 100 -4.81 11.67 9.91
CA VAL A 100 -4.94 11.09 11.26
C VAL A 100 -4.59 12.11 12.33
N THR A 101 -4.97 11.84 13.57
CA THR A 101 -4.52 12.67 14.70
C THR A 101 -2.99 12.66 14.78
N PRO A 102 -2.30 13.76 15.14
CA PRO A 102 -0.87 13.71 15.33
C PRO A 102 -0.46 12.70 16.41
N GLY A 103 0.32 11.68 16.05
CA GLY A 103 0.74 10.64 16.99
C GLY A 103 1.18 9.33 16.34
N PRO A 104 1.43 8.29 17.15
CA PRO A 104 1.74 6.95 16.67
C PRO A 104 0.49 6.23 16.18
N HIS A 105 0.62 5.53 15.05
CA HIS A 105 -0.45 4.80 14.37
C HIS A 105 0.06 3.52 13.72
N VAL A 106 -0.85 2.58 13.45
CA VAL A 106 -0.56 1.36 12.68
C VAL A 106 -1.45 1.28 11.46
N LEU A 107 -0.85 1.29 10.27
CA LEU A 107 -1.54 0.99 9.02
C LEU A 107 -1.52 -0.52 8.76
N LYS A 108 -2.68 -1.10 8.46
CA LYS A 108 -2.84 -2.44 7.90
C LYS A 108 -3.45 -2.36 6.50
N ILE A 109 -2.74 -2.91 5.51
CA ILE A 109 -3.27 -3.12 4.16
C ILE A 109 -3.47 -4.61 3.95
N THR A 110 -4.67 -5.05 3.54
CA THR A 110 -5.00 -6.47 3.33
C THR A 110 -5.52 -6.68 1.91
N ASN A 111 -5.01 -7.69 1.21
CA ASN A 111 -5.60 -8.14 -0.04
C ASN A 111 -6.96 -8.78 0.23
N LEU A 112 -7.98 -8.49 -0.58
CA LEU A 112 -9.34 -9.00 -0.38
C LEU A 112 -9.77 -9.98 -1.47
N GLU A 113 -8.91 -10.27 -2.45
CA GLU A 113 -9.27 -11.14 -3.58
C GLU A 113 -8.16 -12.16 -3.86
N ASP A 114 -8.55 -13.44 -3.95
CA ASP A 114 -7.62 -14.52 -4.29
C ASP A 114 -7.23 -14.44 -5.78
N ARG A 115 -5.95 -14.72 -6.06
CA ARG A 115 -5.33 -14.67 -7.41
C ARG A 115 -5.41 -13.30 -8.07
N LYS A 116 -5.65 -12.26 -7.28
CA LYS A 116 -5.66 -10.86 -7.73
C LYS A 116 -4.58 -10.10 -7.01
N ALA A 117 -3.82 -9.32 -7.77
CA ALA A 117 -2.65 -8.65 -7.23
C ALA A 117 -3.04 -7.50 -6.30
N ALA A 118 -2.32 -7.40 -5.19
CA ALA A 118 -2.18 -6.21 -4.38
C ALA A 118 -0.69 -5.84 -4.34
N THR A 119 -0.36 -4.61 -4.72
CA THR A 119 1.03 -4.14 -4.83
C THR A 119 1.30 -3.02 -3.83
N VAL A 120 2.56 -2.82 -3.45
CA VAL A 120 3.01 -1.66 -2.67
C VAL A 120 4.31 -1.18 -3.27
N ALA A 121 4.41 0.10 -3.60
CA ALA A 121 5.64 0.72 -4.07
C ALA A 121 6.33 1.53 -2.96
N SER A 122 5.55 2.35 -2.27
CA SER A 122 6.01 3.11 -1.10
C SER A 122 4.86 3.61 -0.24
N LEU A 123 5.20 3.99 0.98
CA LEU A 123 4.39 4.74 1.92
C LEU A 123 5.10 6.07 2.20
N MET A 124 4.33 7.08 2.58
CA MET A 124 4.86 8.39 2.98
C MET A 124 4.05 8.98 4.12
#